data_AF-A0A257VDL4-F1
#
_entry.id   AF-A0A257VDL4-F1
#
_cell.length_a   1.000
_cell.length_b   1.000
_cell.length_c   1.000
_cell.angle_alpha   90.00
_cell.angle_beta   90.00
_cell.angle_gamma   90.00
#
_symmetry.space_group_name_H-M   'P 1'
#
loop_
_entity.id
_entity.type
_entity.pdbx_description
1 polymer ?
#
loop_
_entity_poly.entity_id
_entity_poly.type
_entity_poly.pdbx_seq_one_letter_code
_entity_poly.pdbx_strand_id
1 'polypeptide(L)'
;MRVARPKSLLERDAREDLWVHTLSQIPTQFGKLQYLSSLRDPNTGTYEHHGLALLFGEKEAAKAMRQNHKRAFAEWLNMELARQEADLAEYLATVGGEMTAILSSWDLLEPWKQYVPAGVMASEKALYSADIKTLVTLLKNRYGVSDPGRGASPLP
;
A
#
# COMPACT_ATOMS: atom_id res chain seq x y z
N MET A 1 -20.41 14.38 -43.69
CA MET A 1 -19.36 13.59 -42.99
C MET A 1 -18.59 14.52 -42.06
N ARG A 2 -18.75 14.39 -40.74
CA ARG A 2 -17.85 15.06 -39.78
C ARG A 2 -16.66 14.14 -39.55
N VAL A 3 -15.48 14.59 -39.96
CA VAL A 3 -14.22 13.92 -39.63
C VAL A 3 -14.05 13.99 -38.12
N ALA A 4 -14.02 12.83 -37.46
CA ALA A 4 -13.68 12.74 -36.04
C ALA A 4 -12.23 13.24 -35.88
N ARG A 5 -12.05 14.34 -35.14
CA ARG A 5 -10.72 14.78 -34.74
C ARG A 5 -10.10 13.70 -33.84
N PRO A 6 -8.83 13.33 -34.05
CA PRO A 6 -8.11 12.51 -33.07
C PRO A 6 -8.07 13.27 -31.73
N LYS A 7 -8.44 12.60 -30.64
CA LYS A 7 -8.34 13.16 -29.28
C LYS A 7 -6.88 13.57 -29.05
N SER A 8 -6.66 14.86 -28.83
CA SER A 8 -5.34 15.43 -28.63
C SER A 8 -4.77 14.97 -27.28
N LEU A 9 -3.43 15.05 -27.16
CA LEU A 9 -2.60 14.86 -25.95
C LEU A 9 -3.01 15.71 -24.71
N LEU A 10 -4.16 16.38 -24.75
CA LEU A 10 -4.63 17.37 -23.78
C LEU A 10 -5.74 16.86 -22.82
N GLU A 11 -6.09 15.57 -22.85
CA GLU A 11 -7.06 14.96 -21.92
C GLU A 11 -6.41 13.92 -20.98
N ARG A 12 -5.11 14.01 -20.67
CA ARG A 12 -4.52 13.15 -19.64
C ARG A 12 -4.78 13.76 -18.25
N ASP A 13 -5.61 13.11 -17.44
CA ASP A 13 -5.76 13.41 -16.01
C ASP A 13 -4.55 12.84 -15.26
N ALA A 14 -3.77 13.68 -14.57
CA ALA A 14 -2.59 13.27 -13.80
C ALA A 14 -2.90 12.12 -12.81
N ARG A 15 -4.12 12.08 -12.28
CA ARG A 15 -4.59 11.01 -11.40
C ARG A 15 -4.77 9.70 -12.15
N GLU A 16 -5.39 9.74 -13.33
CA GLU A 16 -5.62 8.54 -14.16
C GLU A 16 -4.30 8.03 -14.74
N ASP A 17 -3.42 8.94 -15.19
CA ASP A 17 -2.09 8.61 -15.71
C ASP A 17 -1.24 7.89 -14.63
N LEU A 18 -1.18 8.44 -13.40
CA LEU A 18 -0.51 7.77 -12.27
C LEU A 18 -1.11 6.40 -11.96
N TRP A 19 -2.44 6.26 -12.04
CA TRP A 19 -3.11 4.99 -11.78
C TRP A 19 -2.78 3.93 -12.82
N VAL A 20 -2.92 4.29 -14.10
CA VAL A 20 -2.78 3.36 -15.23
C VAL A 20 -1.32 3.00 -15.47
N HIS A 21 -0.38 3.94 -15.35
CA HIS A 21 1.01 3.72 -15.74
C HIS A 21 1.94 3.34 -14.60
N THR A 22 1.58 3.62 -13.34
CA THR A 22 2.43 3.29 -12.19
C THR A 22 1.73 2.32 -11.25
N LEU A 23 0.56 2.69 -10.73
CA LEU A 23 -0.08 1.90 -9.67
C LEU A 23 -0.63 0.56 -10.17
N SER A 24 -1.08 0.47 -11.42
CA SER A 24 -1.57 -0.78 -12.02
C SER A 24 -0.51 -1.88 -12.11
N GLN A 25 0.78 -1.50 -12.09
CA GLN A 25 1.92 -2.42 -12.14
C GLN A 25 2.25 -3.02 -10.78
N ILE A 26 1.71 -2.44 -9.70
CA ILE A 26 1.89 -2.96 -8.34
C ILE A 26 0.78 -4.00 -8.10
N PRO A 27 1.12 -5.29 -7.88
CA PRO A 27 0.13 -6.37 -7.86
C PRO A 27 -0.91 -6.22 -6.74
N THR A 28 -0.44 -5.85 -5.55
CA THR A 28 -1.27 -5.78 -4.36
C THR A 28 -1.80 -4.38 -4.13
N GLN A 29 -2.99 -4.30 -3.55
CA GLN A 29 -3.57 -3.04 -3.14
C GLN A 29 -2.78 -2.42 -1.98
N PHE A 30 -2.32 -3.24 -1.05
CA PHE A 30 -1.46 -2.82 0.05
C PHE A 30 -0.10 -2.29 -0.46
N GLY A 31 0.45 -2.88 -1.52
CA GLY A 31 1.65 -2.36 -2.17
C GLY A 31 1.44 -0.97 -2.78
N LYS A 32 0.30 -0.73 -3.44
CA LYS A 32 -0.04 0.63 -3.94
C LYS A 32 -0.16 1.63 -2.80
N LEU A 33 -0.78 1.23 -1.70
CA LEU A 33 -0.91 2.04 -0.49
C LEU A 33 0.48 2.41 0.07
N GLN A 34 1.36 1.42 0.23
CA GLN A 34 2.72 1.66 0.70
C GLN A 34 3.51 2.55 -0.27
N TYR A 35 3.45 2.30 -1.58
CA TYR A 35 4.16 3.11 -2.58
C TYR A 35 3.74 4.58 -2.50
N LEU A 36 2.43 4.86 -2.46
CA LEU A 36 1.91 6.23 -2.36
C LEU A 36 2.29 6.89 -1.03
N SER A 37 2.41 6.11 0.05
CA SER A 37 2.93 6.63 1.32
C SER A 37 4.41 7.01 1.23
N SER A 38 5.23 6.30 0.46
CA SER A 38 6.65 6.63 0.27
C SER A 38 6.91 7.90 -0.53
N LEU A 39 5.94 8.32 -1.35
CA LEU A 39 5.99 9.59 -2.08
C LEU A 39 5.60 10.78 -1.19
N ARG A 40 5.11 10.53 0.03
CA ARG A 40 4.72 11.56 0.98
C ARG A 40 5.85 11.81 1.97
N ASP A 41 6.34 13.04 2.01
CA ASP A 41 7.28 13.47 3.05
C ASP A 41 6.59 13.36 4.43
N PRO A 42 7.19 12.66 5.41
CA PRO A 42 6.56 12.41 6.70
C PRO A 42 6.45 13.67 7.58
N ASN A 43 7.30 14.67 7.36
CA ASN A 43 7.39 15.89 8.19
C ASN A 43 6.43 16.99 7.73
N THR A 44 6.24 17.13 6.41
CA THR A 44 5.45 18.18 5.77
C THR A 44 4.11 17.65 5.24
N GLY A 45 4.05 16.34 4.94
CA GLY A 45 2.91 15.71 4.29
C GLY A 45 2.75 16.05 2.81
N THR A 46 3.74 16.69 2.21
CA THR A 46 3.80 17.00 0.78
C THR A 46 4.08 15.74 -0.02
N TYR A 47 3.49 15.63 -1.21
CA TYR A 47 3.74 14.52 -2.12
C TYR A 47 4.68 14.96 -3.22
N GLU A 48 5.72 14.17 -3.48
CA GLU A 48 6.74 14.47 -4.47
C GLU A 48 6.97 13.28 -5.40
N HIS A 49 6.95 13.56 -6.70
CA HIS A 49 7.25 12.57 -7.73
C HIS A 49 7.75 13.27 -8.99
N HIS A 50 9.06 13.18 -9.25
CA HIS A 50 9.72 13.96 -10.30
C HIS A 50 9.12 13.73 -11.70
N GLY A 51 8.88 12.46 -12.10
CA GLY A 51 8.32 12.15 -13.42
C GLY A 51 6.93 12.74 -13.66
N LEU A 52 6.00 12.53 -12.73
CA LEU A 52 4.66 13.10 -12.79
C LEU A 52 4.65 14.63 -12.73
N ALA A 53 5.54 15.24 -11.93
CA ALA A 53 5.69 16.69 -11.86
C ALA A 53 6.20 17.30 -13.16
N LEU A 54 7.10 16.62 -13.89
CA LEU A 54 7.53 17.06 -15.22
C LEU A 54 6.39 17.07 -16.25
N LEU A 55 5.43 16.15 -16.13
CA LEU A 55 4.32 16.01 -17.08
C LEU A 55 3.13 16.94 -16.76
N PHE A 56 2.83 17.15 -15.47
CA PHE A 56 1.59 17.83 -15.04
C PHE A 56 1.83 19.03 -14.10
N GLY A 57 3.07 19.29 -13.71
CA GLY A 57 3.42 20.28 -12.68
C GLY A 57 3.29 19.74 -11.26
N GLU A 58 4.08 20.28 -10.33
CA GLU A 58 4.17 19.82 -8.94
C GLU A 58 2.82 19.80 -8.23
N LYS A 59 2.02 20.86 -8.39
CA LYS A 59 0.72 21.00 -7.71
C LYS A 59 -0.28 19.94 -8.14
N GLU A 60 -0.45 19.72 -9.45
CA GLU A 60 -1.40 18.71 -9.94
C GLU A 60 -0.88 17.28 -9.69
N ALA A 61 0.44 17.05 -9.77
CA ALA A 61 1.05 15.79 -9.37
C ALA A 61 0.79 15.47 -7.89
N ALA A 62 1.03 16.43 -6.98
CA ALA A 62 0.77 16.29 -5.55
C ALA A 62 -0.70 16.01 -5.24
N LYS A 63 -1.61 16.69 -5.94
CA LYS A 63 -3.05 16.47 -5.82
C LYS A 63 -3.45 15.07 -6.33
N ALA A 64 -2.94 14.64 -7.47
CA ALA A 64 -3.17 13.32 -8.04
C ALA A 64 -2.70 12.20 -7.09
N MET A 65 -1.48 12.31 -6.54
CA MET A 65 -0.95 11.37 -5.56
C MET A 65 -1.81 11.31 -4.30
N ARG A 66 -2.21 12.47 -3.74
CA ARG A 66 -3.09 12.52 -2.56
C ARG A 66 -4.43 11.84 -2.81
N GLN A 67 -5.04 12.07 -3.97
CA GLN A 67 -6.32 11.46 -4.35
C GLN A 67 -6.18 9.95 -4.54
N ASN A 68 -5.14 9.49 -5.25
CA ASN A 68 -4.87 8.07 -5.42
C ASN A 68 -4.52 7.39 -4.10
N HIS A 69 -3.83 8.06 -3.17
CA HIS A 69 -3.52 7.50 -1.86
C HIS A 69 -4.80 7.26 -1.04
N LYS A 70 -5.71 8.25 -1.01
CA LYS A 70 -7.02 8.07 -0.38
C LYS A 70 -7.85 6.96 -1.04
N ARG A 71 -7.84 6.90 -2.37
CA ARG A 71 -8.50 5.82 -3.12
C ARG A 71 -7.93 4.47 -2.75
N ALA A 72 -6.60 4.33 -2.75
CA ALA A 72 -5.95 3.06 -2.46
C ALA A 72 -6.25 2.55 -1.05
N PHE A 73 -6.22 3.46 -0.08
CA PHE A 73 -6.59 3.20 1.31
C PHE A 73 -8.05 2.75 1.44
N ALA A 74 -8.99 3.48 0.82
CA ALA A 74 -10.41 3.12 0.86
C ALA A 74 -10.69 1.78 0.18
N GLU A 75 -10.05 1.50 -0.96
CA GLU A 75 -10.19 0.21 -1.65
C GLU A 75 -9.67 -0.95 -0.81
N TRP A 76 -8.55 -0.79 -0.08
CA TRP A 76 -8.03 -1.83 0.82
C TRP A 76 -8.91 -2.01 2.06
N LEU A 77 -9.34 -0.91 2.69
CA LEU A 77 -10.16 -0.93 3.90
C LEU A 77 -11.55 -1.55 3.67
N ASN A 78 -12.10 -1.44 2.45
CA ASN A 78 -13.39 -2.04 2.09
C ASN A 78 -13.30 -3.52 1.66
N MET A 79 -12.10 -4.11 1.65
CA MET A 79 -11.97 -5.55 1.42
C MET A 79 -12.43 -6.33 2.65
N GLU A 80 -13.00 -7.52 2.42
CA GLU A 80 -13.19 -8.48 3.49
C GLU A 80 -11.83 -8.88 4.10
N LEU A 81 -11.81 -9.16 5.40
CA LEU A 81 -10.58 -9.44 6.15
C LEU A 81 -9.75 -10.58 5.53
N ALA A 82 -10.39 -11.63 5.00
CA ALA A 82 -9.70 -12.73 4.32
C ALA A 82 -8.96 -12.28 3.04
N ARG A 83 -9.53 -11.30 2.31
CA ARG A 83 -8.90 -10.72 1.13
C ARG A 83 -7.79 -9.75 1.53
N GLN A 84 -7.97 -8.96 2.60
CA GLN A 84 -6.91 -8.13 3.17
C GLN A 84 -5.71 -9.00 3.59
N GLU A 85 -5.95 -10.17 4.20
CA GLU A 85 -4.90 -11.10 4.59
C GLU A 85 -4.09 -11.60 3.39
N ALA A 86 -4.76 -12.04 2.33
CA ALA A 86 -4.11 -12.54 1.12
C ALA A 86 -3.29 -11.43 0.42
N ASP A 87 -3.87 -10.24 0.28
CA ASP A 87 -3.22 -9.07 -0.33
C ASP A 87 -2.00 -8.61 0.48
N LEU A 88 -2.11 -8.59 1.81
CA LEU A 88 -1.00 -8.27 2.71
C LEU A 88 0.10 -9.33 2.66
N ALA A 89 -0.24 -10.61 2.67
CA ALA A 89 0.73 -11.69 2.61
C ALA A 89 1.52 -11.67 1.29
N GLU A 90 0.84 -11.42 0.16
CA GLU A 90 1.48 -11.24 -1.14
C GLU A 90 2.41 -10.03 -1.15
N TYR A 91 1.98 -8.91 -0.56
CA TYR A 91 2.85 -7.73 -0.41
C TYR A 91 4.10 -8.04 0.41
N LEU A 92 3.94 -8.66 1.59
CA LEU A 92 5.05 -8.97 2.49
C LEU A 92 6.06 -9.93 1.84
N ALA A 93 5.61 -10.85 0.98
CA ALA A 93 6.50 -11.72 0.20
C ALA A 93 7.41 -10.93 -0.75
N THR A 94 7.03 -9.73 -1.18
CA THR A 94 7.85 -8.85 -2.04
C THR A 94 8.88 -8.01 -1.26
N VAL A 95 8.68 -7.80 0.05
CA VAL A 95 9.57 -6.98 0.89
C VAL A 95 10.96 -7.61 1.03
N GLY A 96 11.04 -8.94 0.89
CA GLY A 96 12.27 -9.71 1.04
C GLY A 96 12.65 -9.94 2.50
N GLY A 97 13.24 -11.09 2.78
CA GLY A 97 13.55 -11.54 4.14
C GLY A 97 12.62 -12.65 4.61
N GLU A 98 12.85 -13.10 5.84
CA GLU A 98 12.08 -14.18 6.45
C GLU A 98 10.76 -13.62 7.02
N MET A 99 9.64 -14.27 6.70
CA MET A 99 8.29 -13.78 6.99
C MET A 99 8.04 -13.61 8.49
N THR A 100 8.47 -14.54 9.34
CA THR A 100 8.29 -14.42 10.80
C THR A 100 9.10 -13.26 11.39
N ALA A 101 10.28 -12.96 10.84
CA ALA A 101 11.10 -11.81 11.23
C ALA A 101 10.44 -10.48 10.81
N ILE A 102 9.87 -10.43 9.59
CA ILE A 102 9.12 -9.26 9.11
C ILE A 102 7.91 -9.01 10.02
N LEU A 103 7.10 -10.04 10.27
CA LEU A 103 5.89 -9.94 11.09
C LEU A 103 6.20 -9.57 12.54
N SER A 104 7.27 -10.11 13.12
CA SER A 104 7.74 -9.73 14.46
C SER A 104 8.17 -8.27 14.52
N SER A 105 8.85 -7.79 13.48
CA SER A 105 9.23 -6.37 13.36
C SER A 105 8.01 -5.46 13.23
N TRP A 106 6.98 -5.90 12.51
CA TRP A 106 5.74 -5.14 12.33
C TRP A 106 4.89 -5.04 13.60
N ASP A 107 4.93 -6.07 14.44
CA ASP A 107 4.28 -6.09 15.75
C ASP A 107 4.91 -5.06 16.70
N LEU A 108 6.23 -4.87 16.61
CA LEU A 108 6.98 -3.93 17.45
C LEU A 108 6.95 -2.49 16.92
N LEU A 109 7.26 -2.30 15.63
CA LEU A 109 7.51 -0.97 15.05
C LEU A 109 6.25 -0.35 14.43
N GLU A 110 5.23 -1.16 14.18
CA GLU A 110 3.97 -0.76 13.54
C GLU A 110 4.17 0.18 12.32
N PRO A 111 5.06 -0.17 11.35
CA PRO A 111 5.44 0.72 10.26
C PRO A 111 4.26 1.06 9.35
N TRP A 112 3.24 0.21 9.34
CA TRP A 112 1.99 0.35 8.60
C TRP A 112 1.16 1.58 9.02
N LYS A 113 1.42 2.16 10.20
CA LYS A 113 0.74 3.40 10.64
C LYS A 113 1.05 4.59 9.74
N GLN A 114 2.25 4.64 9.16
CA GLN A 114 2.65 5.74 8.28
C GLN A 114 1.99 5.65 6.90
N TYR A 115 1.39 4.51 6.56
CA TYR A 115 0.71 4.29 5.28
C TYR A 115 -0.70 4.88 5.23
N VAL A 116 -1.18 5.47 6.32
CA VAL A 116 -2.50 6.10 6.36
C VAL A 116 -2.45 7.49 5.72
N PRO A 117 -3.30 7.80 4.72
CA PRO A 117 -3.31 9.13 4.11
C PRO A 117 -3.80 10.22 5.06
N ALA A 118 -3.35 11.45 4.81
CA ALA A 118 -3.83 12.62 5.54
C ALA A 118 -5.33 12.88 5.28
N GLY A 119 -6.07 13.23 6.34
CA GLY A 119 -7.49 13.58 6.27
C GLY A 119 -8.46 12.40 6.19
N VAL A 120 -8.03 11.19 6.57
CA VAL A 120 -8.88 10.01 6.83
C VAL A 120 -9.60 10.16 8.17
N MET A 121 -10.83 9.67 8.29
CA MET A 121 -11.63 9.75 9.52
C MET A 121 -11.02 8.90 10.65
N ALA A 122 -11.25 9.29 11.91
CA ALA A 122 -10.72 8.56 13.05
C ALA A 122 -11.21 7.09 13.12
N SER A 123 -12.48 6.85 12.74
CA SER A 123 -13.06 5.49 12.66
C SER A 123 -12.36 4.62 11.62
N GLU A 124 -12.09 5.15 10.43
CA GLU A 124 -11.37 4.43 9.36
C GLU A 124 -9.94 4.09 9.78
N LYS A 125 -9.26 5.02 10.47
CA LYS A 125 -7.91 4.76 11.02
C LYS A 125 -7.92 3.67 12.08
N ALA A 126 -8.94 3.67 12.94
CA ALA A 126 -9.11 2.66 13.98
C ALA A 126 -9.38 1.28 13.37
N LEU A 127 -10.27 1.20 12.37
CA LEU A 127 -10.57 -0.04 11.64
C LEU A 127 -9.30 -0.57 10.96
N TYR A 128 -8.61 0.25 10.17
CA TYR A 128 -7.35 -0.13 9.52
C TYR A 128 -6.32 -0.68 10.51
N SER A 129 -6.16 -0.02 11.66
CA SER A 129 -5.21 -0.45 12.69
C SER A 129 -5.60 -1.77 13.34
N ALA A 130 -6.91 -1.98 13.57
CA ALA A 130 -7.44 -3.22 14.14
C ALA A 130 -7.29 -4.39 13.15
N ASP A 131 -7.59 -4.15 11.87
CA ASP A 131 -7.44 -5.13 10.80
C ASP A 131 -5.98 -5.55 10.69
N ILE A 132 -5.03 -4.61 10.52
CA ILE A 132 -3.61 -4.95 10.39
C ILE A 132 -3.08 -5.73 11.59
N LYS A 133 -3.44 -5.36 12.83
CA LYS A 133 -3.04 -6.11 14.03
C LYS A 133 -3.58 -7.54 14.03
N THR A 134 -4.84 -7.70 13.60
CA THR A 134 -5.47 -9.01 13.45
C THR A 134 -4.73 -9.83 12.39
N LEU A 135 -4.48 -9.25 11.22
CA LEU A 135 -3.78 -9.90 10.11
C LEU A 135 -2.35 -10.30 10.48
N VAL A 136 -1.58 -9.42 11.13
CA VAL A 136 -0.23 -9.74 11.62
C VAL A 136 -0.28 -10.92 12.58
N THR A 137 -1.27 -10.97 13.48
CA THR A 137 -1.45 -12.10 14.40
C THR A 137 -1.78 -13.40 13.67
N LEU A 138 -2.71 -13.36 12.71
CA LEU A 138 -3.11 -14.52 11.90
C LEU A 138 -1.93 -15.06 11.08
N LEU A 139 -1.18 -14.18 10.43
CA LEU A 139 -0.01 -14.55 9.64
C LEU A 139 1.10 -15.12 10.53
N LYS A 140 1.37 -14.53 11.71
CA LYS A 140 2.33 -15.09 12.67
C LYS A 140 1.97 -16.51 13.08
N ASN A 141 0.69 -16.78 13.34
CA ASN A 141 0.24 -18.13 13.67
C ASN A 141 0.42 -19.09 12.49
N ARG A 142 0.08 -18.66 11.26
CA ARG A 142 0.22 -19.47 10.04
C ARG A 142 1.68 -19.85 9.77
N TYR A 143 2.59 -18.87 9.82
CA TYR A 143 4.01 -19.09 9.53
C TYR A 143 4.77 -19.69 10.72
N GLY A 144 4.36 -19.40 11.96
CA GLY A 144 4.92 -20.01 13.16
C GLY A 144 4.55 -21.49 13.34
N VAL A 145 3.38 -21.91 12.87
CA VAL A 145 2.99 -23.35 12.79
C VAL A 145 3.71 -24.07 11.64
N SER A 146 4.11 -23.33 10.61
CA SER A 146 4.80 -23.87 9.42
C SER A 146 6.32 -23.98 9.56
N ASP A 147 6.90 -23.65 10.72
CA ASP A 147 8.31 -23.90 11.05
C ASP A 147 8.45 -25.28 11.74
N PRO A 148 8.88 -26.34 11.02
CA PRO A 148 9.11 -27.66 11.63
C PRO A 148 10.45 -27.72 12.39
N GLY A 149 11.14 -26.58 12.57
CA GLY A 149 12.47 -26.49 13.19
C GLY A 149 12.53 -26.70 14.71
N ARG A 150 11.39 -26.87 15.40
CA ARG A 150 11.36 -27.34 16.80
C ARG A 150 11.03 -28.83 16.90
N GLY A 151 11.76 -29.65 16.16
CA GLY A 151 11.75 -31.10 16.28
C GLY A 151 13.18 -31.65 16.33
N ALA A 152 13.57 -32.15 17.51
CA ALA A 152 14.75 -32.97 17.79
C ALA A 152 16.15 -32.30 17.86
N SER A 153 16.62 -32.10 19.08
CA SER A 153 17.74 -32.92 19.58
C SER A 153 17.69 -33.02 21.11
N PRO A 154 17.52 -34.22 21.69
CA PRO A 154 18.03 -34.51 23.02
C PRO A 154 19.49 -34.97 22.94
N LEU A 155 20.38 -34.18 23.57
CA LEU A 155 21.62 -34.60 24.24
C LEU A 155 22.78 -35.14 23.37
N PRO A 156 24.04 -35.11 23.85
CA PRO A 156 24.50 -35.67 25.14
C PRO A 156 24.50 -34.72 26.34
#